data_AF-A0A9X3TNN3-F1
#
_entry.id   AF-A0A9X3TNN3-F1
#
_cell.length_a   1.000
_cell.length_b   1.000
_cell.length_c   1.000
_cell.angle_alpha   90.00
_cell.angle_beta   90.00
_cell.angle_gamma   90.00
#
_symmetry.space_group_name_H-M   'P 1'
#
loop_
_entity.id
_entity.type
_entity.pdbx_description
1 polymer ?
#
loop_
_entity_poly.entity_id
_entity_poly.type
_entity_poly.pdbx_seq_one_letter_code
_entity_poly.pdbx_strand_id
1 'polypeptide(L)'
;MLQGELDQLLIRPLSPLALLLTRNLELGRIGGIVQGLDVFGVAVAGLHAQGKPVWDVVLYAPVALLSGSAIFFALSLATAPLCFWTHQTKDLQTFTLYAPANASNYPVSLYPGWLKGLFFSVIPVAFVNYVPMRYLLGKGGDWYDPLLTPLVAAASVFVAVRFWNRGIRAYHSTGS
;
A
#
# COMPACT_ATOMS: atom_id res chain seq x y z
N MET A 1 2.97 13.62 14.34
CA MET A 1 3.09 12.88 15.61
C MET A 1 3.90 13.75 16.54
N LEU A 2 3.22 14.49 17.42
CA LEU A 2 3.87 15.39 18.37
C LEU A 2 4.55 14.55 19.45
N GLN A 3 5.74 15.01 19.87
CA GLN A 3 6.64 14.42 20.85
C GLN A 3 5.89 14.02 22.13
N GLY A 4 6.03 12.76 22.59
CA GLY A 4 5.51 12.28 23.88
C GLY A 4 4.71 10.98 23.83
N GLU A 5 3.91 10.73 22.78
CA GLU A 5 3.12 9.48 22.69
C GLU A 5 3.96 8.24 22.37
N LEU A 6 5.04 8.39 21.60
CA LEU A 6 5.93 7.27 21.24
C LEU A 6 6.67 6.74 22.48
N ASP A 7 7.08 7.63 23.38
CA ASP A 7 7.75 7.29 24.64
C ASP A 7 6.80 6.52 25.58
N GLN A 8 5.51 6.89 25.62
CA GLN A 8 4.47 6.13 26.34
C GLN A 8 4.14 4.77 25.70
N LEU A 9 4.42 4.61 24.40
CA LEU A 9 4.24 3.37 23.65
C LEU A 9 5.40 2.39 23.89
N LEU A 10 6.63 2.89 24.02
CA LEU A 10 7.84 2.09 24.23
C LEU A 10 7.92 1.44 25.62
N ILE A 11 7.26 2.03 26.62
CA ILE A 11 7.19 1.45 27.99
C ILE A 11 6.18 0.30 28.11
N ARG A 12 5.36 0.03 27.09
CA ARG A 12 4.35 -1.06 27.12
C ARG A 12 4.97 -2.36 26.60
N PRO A 13 4.64 -3.53 27.18
CA PRO A 13 5.20 -4.83 26.78
C PRO A 13 4.71 -5.34 25.42
N LEU A 14 3.97 -4.54 24.65
CA LEU A 14 3.40 -4.88 23.35
C LEU A 14 4.19 -4.18 22.24
N SER A 15 4.27 -4.80 21.06
CA SER A 15 4.96 -4.17 19.93
C SER A 15 4.34 -2.79 19.60
N PRO A 16 5.13 -1.72 19.51
CA PRO A 16 4.60 -0.38 19.21
C PRO A 16 3.77 -0.32 17.93
N LEU A 17 4.09 -1.17 16.96
CA LEU A 17 3.32 -1.34 15.73
C LEU A 17 1.90 -1.84 15.98
N ALA A 18 1.73 -2.89 16.77
CA ALA A 18 0.41 -3.45 17.06
C ALA A 18 -0.48 -2.45 17.81
N LEU A 19 0.11 -1.64 18.69
CA LEU A 19 -0.63 -0.63 19.44
C LEU A 19 -0.98 0.60 18.56
N LEU A 20 -0.12 0.96 17.60
CA LEU A 20 -0.42 2.00 16.61
C LEU A 20 -1.52 1.59 15.62
N LEU A 21 -1.51 0.32 15.19
CA LEU A 21 -2.54 -0.23 14.30
C LEU A 21 -3.93 -0.24 14.92
N THR A 22 -4.02 -0.43 16.24
CA THR A 22 -5.30 -0.50 16.96
C THR A 22 -5.83 0.87 17.40
N ARG A 23 -4.98 1.90 17.47
CA ARG A 23 -5.33 3.23 18.01
C ARG A 23 -6.18 4.11 17.09
N ASN A 24 -6.05 3.97 15.77
CA ASN A 24 -6.66 4.89 14.79
C ASN A 24 -7.63 4.16 13.84
N LEU A 25 -8.63 3.47 14.41
CA LEU A 25 -9.74 2.95 13.60
C LEU A 25 -10.70 4.09 13.25
N GLU A 26 -10.47 4.71 12.09
CA GLU A 26 -11.37 5.73 11.55
C GLU A 26 -12.63 5.06 10.95
N LEU A 27 -13.74 5.09 11.69
CA LEU A 27 -15.04 4.59 11.21
C LEU A 27 -15.49 5.24 9.88
N GLY A 28 -15.04 6.46 9.60
CA GLY A 28 -15.32 7.16 8.34
C GLY A 28 -14.79 6.43 7.10
N ARG A 29 -13.79 5.54 7.24
CA ARG A 29 -13.25 4.75 6.11
C ARG A 29 -14.17 3.61 5.67
N ILE A 30 -15.11 3.18 6.53
CA ILE A 30 -16.05 2.10 6.22
C ILE A 30 -16.94 2.49 5.02
N GLY A 31 -17.37 3.75 4.95
CA GLY A 31 -18.18 4.24 3.84
C GLY A 31 -17.48 4.09 2.48
N GLY A 32 -16.18 4.35 2.42
CA GLY A 32 -15.38 4.15 1.20
C GLY A 32 -15.23 2.67 0.81
N ILE A 33 -15.13 1.77 1.80
CA ILE A 33 -15.09 0.32 1.53
C ILE A 33 -16.42 -0.14 0.93
N VAL A 34 -17.54 0.26 1.51
CA VAL A 34 -18.88 -0.08 1.01
C VAL A 34 -19.05 0.45 -0.42
N GLN A 35 -18.75 1.73 -0.65
CA GLN A 35 -18.81 2.33 -1.98
C GLN A 35 -17.93 1.57 -3.00
N GLY A 36 -16.72 1.18 -2.61
CA GLY A 36 -15.82 0.41 -3.47
C GLY A 36 -16.38 -0.96 -3.83
N LEU A 37 -16.98 -1.67 -2.87
CA LEU A 37 -17.63 -2.95 -3.10
C LEU A 37 -18.86 -2.82 -4.02
N ASP A 38 -19.66 -1.77 -3.85
CA ASP A 38 -20.82 -1.50 -4.69
C ASP A 38 -20.40 -1.27 -6.15
N VAL A 39 -19.41 -0.39 -6.37
CA VAL A 39 -18.87 -0.11 -7.71
C VAL A 39 -18.26 -1.38 -8.34
N PHE A 40 -17.55 -2.18 -7.55
CA PHE A 40 -17.00 -3.45 -8.01
C PHE A 40 -18.11 -4.43 -8.42
N GLY A 41 -19.18 -4.55 -7.62
CA GLY A 41 -20.34 -5.37 -7.93
C GLY A 41 -21.02 -4.98 -9.24
N VAL A 42 -21.24 -3.67 -9.46
CA VAL A 42 -21.78 -3.15 -10.72
C VAL A 42 -20.87 -3.46 -11.90
N ALA A 43 -19.56 -3.30 -11.75
CA ALA A 43 -18.58 -3.59 -12.80
C ALA A 43 -18.57 -5.08 -13.18
N VAL A 44 -18.58 -5.98 -12.20
CA VAL A 44 -18.63 -7.44 -12.43
C VAL A 44 -19.95 -7.85 -13.07
N ALA A 45 -21.09 -7.29 -12.62
CA ALA A 45 -22.38 -7.57 -13.24
C ALA A 45 -22.42 -7.13 -14.72
N GLY A 46 -21.88 -5.95 -15.02
CA GLY A 46 -21.73 -5.47 -16.40
C GLY A 46 -20.81 -6.35 -17.25
N LEU A 47 -19.74 -6.88 -16.66
CA LEU A 47 -18.81 -7.81 -17.32
C LEU A 47 -19.48 -9.15 -17.63
N HIS A 48 -20.26 -9.67 -16.68
CA HIS A 48 -21.04 -10.91 -16.85
C HIS A 48 -22.10 -10.76 -17.94
N ALA A 49 -22.82 -9.63 -17.97
CA ALA A 49 -23.82 -9.34 -18.99
C ALA A 49 -23.25 -9.30 -20.42
N GLN A 50 -21.96 -8.97 -20.56
CA GLN A 50 -21.23 -9.01 -21.84
C GLN A 50 -20.70 -10.42 -22.20
N GLY A 51 -20.99 -11.43 -21.39
CA GLY A 51 -20.54 -12.81 -21.61
C GLY A 51 -19.05 -13.06 -21.33
N LYS A 52 -18.37 -12.15 -20.61
CA LYS A 52 -16.96 -12.34 -20.26
C LYS A 52 -16.79 -13.20 -19.01
N PRO A 53 -15.69 -13.96 -18.89
CA PRO A 53 -15.42 -14.79 -17.73
C PRO A 53 -15.20 -13.92 -16.48
N VAL A 54 -16.14 -13.96 -15.55
CA VAL A 54 -16.11 -13.17 -14.30
C VAL A 54 -15.45 -13.91 -13.14
N TRP A 55 -15.30 -15.22 -13.22
CA TRP A 55 -14.80 -16.02 -12.09
C TRP A 55 -13.35 -15.67 -11.73
N ASP A 56 -12.47 -15.50 -12.73
CA ASP A 56 -11.08 -15.11 -12.48
C ASP A 56 -11.00 -13.75 -11.79
N VAL A 57 -11.89 -12.81 -12.17
CA VAL A 57 -11.99 -11.48 -11.56
C VAL A 57 -12.44 -11.58 -10.11
N VAL A 58 -13.51 -12.31 -9.83
CA VAL A 58 -14.06 -12.42 -8.46
C VAL A 58 -13.08 -13.15 -7.53
N LEU A 59 -12.35 -14.15 -8.03
CA LEU A 59 -11.41 -14.92 -7.21
C LEU A 59 -10.11 -14.15 -6.93
N TYR A 60 -9.59 -13.43 -7.93
CA TYR A 60 -8.30 -12.74 -7.81
C TYR A 60 -8.41 -11.31 -7.25
N ALA A 61 -9.54 -10.61 -7.44
CA ALA A 61 -9.70 -9.24 -6.96
C ALA A 61 -9.45 -9.07 -5.44
N PRO A 62 -9.92 -9.95 -4.54
CA PRO A 62 -9.60 -9.85 -3.12
C PRO A 62 -8.10 -9.91 -2.84
N VAL A 63 -7.37 -10.79 -3.55
CA VAL A 63 -5.91 -10.93 -3.41
C VAL A 63 -5.21 -9.67 -3.88
N ALA A 64 -5.63 -9.10 -5.02
CA ALA A 64 -5.09 -7.86 -5.54
C ALA A 64 -5.34 -6.68 -4.59
N LEU A 65 -6.55 -6.56 -4.03
CA LEU A 65 -6.93 -5.52 -3.07
C LEU A 65 -6.11 -5.60 -1.77
N LEU A 66 -5.96 -6.81 -1.21
CA LEU A 66 -5.16 -7.03 -0.01
C LEU A 66 -3.68 -6.74 -0.27
N SER A 67 -3.16 -7.15 -1.43
CA SER A 67 -1.78 -6.89 -1.83
C SER A 67 -1.50 -5.39 -2.01
N GLY A 68 -2.39 -4.68 -2.72
CA GLY A 68 -2.30 -3.23 -2.89
C GLY A 68 -2.37 -2.48 -1.55
N SER A 69 -3.27 -2.90 -0.67
CA SER A 69 -3.37 -2.36 0.70
C SER A 69 -2.09 -2.60 1.51
N ALA A 70 -1.51 -3.80 1.41
CA ALA A 70 -0.26 -4.14 2.07
C ALA A 70 0.93 -3.32 1.53
N ILE A 71 0.97 -3.03 0.22
CA ILE A 71 2.01 -2.16 -0.37
C ILE A 71 1.89 -0.73 0.17
N PHE A 72 0.70 -0.14 0.18
CA PHE A 72 0.52 1.21 0.76
C PHE A 72 0.81 1.24 2.26
N PHE A 73 0.46 0.17 2.98
CA PHE A 73 0.83 0.02 4.38
C PHE A 73 2.36 0.00 4.54
N ALA A 74 3.08 -0.78 3.72
CA ALA A 74 4.53 -0.83 3.73
C ALA A 74 5.17 0.53 3.43
N LEU A 75 4.67 1.28 2.45
CA LEU A 75 5.12 2.64 2.15
C LEU A 75 4.87 3.60 3.32
N SER A 76 3.70 3.51 3.94
CA SER A 76 3.34 4.33 5.11
C SER A 76 4.28 4.06 6.27
N LEU A 77 4.51 2.77 6.53
CA LEU A 77 5.38 2.29 7.60
C LEU A 77 6.85 2.68 7.36
N ALA A 78 7.32 2.61 6.12
CA ALA A 78 8.68 3.02 5.76
C ALA A 78 8.88 4.54 5.84
N THR A 79 7.82 5.33 5.65
CA THR A 79 7.88 6.80 5.76
C THR A 79 8.01 7.26 7.21
N ALA A 80 7.41 6.54 8.15
CA ALA A 80 7.32 6.97 9.54
C ALA A 80 8.70 7.15 10.24
N PRO A 81 9.72 6.30 10.03
CA PRO A 81 11.07 6.54 10.55
C PRO A 81 11.79 7.73 9.92
N LEU A 82 11.53 8.02 8.63
CA LEU A 82 12.16 9.15 7.94
C LEU A 82 11.75 10.48 8.58
N CYS A 83 10.50 10.56 9.06
CA CYS A 83 9.99 11.70 9.81
C CYS A 83 10.81 12.01 11.08
N PHE A 84 11.45 11.02 11.71
CA PHE A 84 12.29 11.25 12.88
C PHE A 84 13.59 11.98 12.53
N TRP A 85 14.12 11.78 11.32
CA TRP A 85 15.38 12.39 10.89
C TRP A 85 15.23 13.75 10.23
N THR A 86 14.17 13.97 9.46
CA THR A 86 14.07 15.18 8.61
C THR A 86 13.29 16.33 9.25
N HIS A 87 12.61 16.13 10.39
CA HIS A 87 11.70 17.10 11.03
C HIS A 87 10.56 17.64 10.14
N GLN A 88 10.53 17.32 8.84
CA GLN A 88 9.53 17.74 7.84
C GLN A 88 8.61 16.56 7.51
N THR A 89 7.55 16.41 8.31
CA THR A 89 6.65 15.26 8.22
C THR A 89 5.67 15.31 7.05
N LYS A 90 5.20 16.51 6.68
CA LYS A 90 4.18 16.67 5.63
C LYS A 90 4.73 16.45 4.22
N ASP A 91 5.90 17.01 3.92
CA ASP A 91 6.48 16.90 2.57
C ASP A 91 6.88 15.47 2.25
N LEU A 92 7.45 14.76 3.23
CA LEU A 92 7.76 13.34 3.07
C LEU A 92 6.51 12.51 2.74
N GLN A 93 5.41 12.68 3.47
CA GLN A 93 4.17 11.95 3.19
C GLN A 93 3.62 12.29 1.79
N THR A 94 3.71 13.54 1.36
CA THR A 94 3.34 13.95 0.00
C THR A 94 4.10 13.15 -1.06
N PHE A 95 5.42 13.04 -0.92
CA PHE A 95 6.25 12.37 -1.91
C PHE A 95 6.20 10.84 -1.83
N THR A 96 6.07 10.25 -0.65
CA THR A 96 6.16 8.78 -0.47
C THR A 96 4.82 8.08 -0.50
N LEU A 97 3.71 8.78 -0.23
CA LEU A 97 2.37 8.20 -0.15
C LEU A 97 1.41 8.79 -1.17
N TYR A 98 1.22 10.11 -1.13
CA TYR A 98 0.18 10.76 -1.94
C TYR A 98 0.54 10.80 -3.43
N ALA A 99 1.78 11.16 -3.79
CA ALA A 99 2.21 11.17 -5.18
C ALA A 99 2.17 9.76 -5.83
N PRO A 100 2.67 8.69 -5.18
CA PRO A 100 2.55 7.34 -5.71
C PRO A 100 1.11 6.82 -5.77
N ALA A 101 0.25 7.18 -4.79
CA ALA A 101 -1.16 6.86 -4.82
C ALA A 101 -1.90 7.53 -5.99
N ASN A 102 -1.57 8.79 -6.28
CA ASN A 102 -2.11 9.47 -7.46
C ASN A 102 -1.59 8.83 -8.76
N ALA A 103 -0.32 8.45 -8.81
CA ALA A 103 0.28 7.82 -9.98
C ALA A 103 -0.33 6.43 -10.29
N SER A 104 -0.78 5.68 -9.27
CA SER A 104 -1.39 4.37 -9.47
C SER A 104 -2.80 4.40 -10.10
N ASN A 105 -3.42 5.59 -10.21
CA ASN A 105 -4.67 5.77 -10.96
C ASN A 105 -4.45 5.74 -12.47
N TYR A 106 -3.21 5.93 -12.93
CA TYR A 106 -2.87 5.91 -14.34
C TYR A 106 -2.06 4.66 -14.67
N PRO A 107 -2.27 4.06 -15.86
CA PRO A 107 -1.53 2.89 -16.26
C PRO A 107 -0.04 3.22 -16.42
N VAL A 108 0.82 2.37 -15.82
CA VAL A 108 2.26 2.61 -15.75
C VAL A 108 2.91 2.71 -17.14
N SER A 109 2.26 2.15 -18.16
CA SER A 109 2.65 2.24 -19.57
C SER A 109 2.78 3.68 -20.09
N LEU A 110 2.05 4.64 -19.51
CA LEU A 110 2.08 6.07 -19.92
C LEU A 110 3.31 6.82 -19.43
N TYR A 111 4.03 6.29 -18.43
CA TYR A 111 5.18 6.96 -17.85
C TYR A 111 6.48 6.72 -18.65
N PRO A 112 7.46 7.65 -18.57
CA PRO A 112 8.78 7.44 -19.15
C PRO A 112 9.52 6.26 -18.50
N GLY A 113 10.48 5.66 -19.21
CA GLY A 113 11.15 4.42 -18.80
C GLY A 113 11.80 4.46 -17.40
N TRP A 114 12.42 5.59 -17.04
CA TRP A 114 13.02 5.76 -15.71
C TRP A 114 11.97 5.70 -14.59
N LEU A 115 10.80 6.30 -14.81
CA LEU A 115 9.72 6.34 -13.83
C LEU A 115 9.01 4.99 -13.73
N LYS A 116 8.90 4.25 -14.85
CA LYS A 116 8.50 2.84 -14.84
C LYS A 116 9.45 2.03 -13.96
N GLY A 117 10.75 2.14 -14.18
CA GLY A 117 11.76 1.48 -13.35
C GLY A 117 11.55 1.78 -11.87
N LEU A 118 11.33 3.04 -11.50
CA LEU A 118 11.04 3.46 -10.14
C LEU A 118 9.77 2.80 -9.56
N PHE A 119 8.68 2.77 -10.33
CA PHE A 119 7.39 2.22 -9.90
C PHE A 119 7.32 0.69 -9.81
N PHE A 120 8.25 0.00 -10.47
CA PHE A 120 8.41 -1.45 -10.38
C PHE A 120 9.44 -1.88 -9.33
N SER A 121 10.30 -0.96 -8.83
CA SER A 121 11.40 -1.30 -7.92
C SER A 121 11.31 -0.59 -6.57
N VAL A 122 11.59 0.71 -6.54
CA VAL A 122 11.73 1.50 -5.29
C VAL A 122 10.37 1.75 -4.62
N ILE A 123 9.38 2.11 -5.43
CA ILE A 123 8.02 2.40 -4.96
C ILE A 123 7.12 1.46 -5.74
N PRO A 124 6.81 0.24 -5.23
CA PRO A 124 6.19 -0.84 -6.01
C PRO A 124 4.69 -0.61 -6.31
N VAL A 125 4.29 0.63 -6.63
CA VAL A 125 2.90 1.01 -6.94
C VAL A 125 2.39 0.42 -8.25
N ALA A 126 3.28 -0.03 -9.14
CA ALA A 126 2.84 -0.75 -10.34
C ALA A 126 2.08 -2.04 -10.00
N PHE A 127 2.39 -2.68 -8.86
CA PHE A 127 1.74 -3.92 -8.42
C PHE A 127 0.40 -3.69 -7.72
N VAL A 128 0.06 -2.44 -7.37
CA VAL A 128 -1.20 -2.11 -6.69
C VAL A 128 -2.38 -2.31 -7.63
N ASN A 129 -2.32 -1.69 -8.82
CA ASN A 129 -3.43 -1.69 -9.78
C ASN A 129 -3.00 -2.15 -11.18
N TYR A 130 -1.82 -1.74 -11.66
CA TYR A 130 -1.45 -1.95 -13.06
C TYR A 130 -1.25 -3.42 -13.42
N VAL A 131 -0.40 -4.14 -12.68
CA VAL A 131 -0.16 -5.59 -12.89
C VAL A 131 -1.45 -6.42 -12.74
N PRO A 132 -2.22 -6.32 -11.63
CA PRO A 132 -3.43 -7.12 -11.49
C PRO A 132 -4.49 -6.80 -12.53
N MET A 133 -4.67 -5.53 -12.92
CA MET A 133 -5.64 -5.15 -13.96
C MET A 133 -5.20 -5.58 -15.36
N ARG A 134 -3.88 -5.60 -15.63
CA ARG A 134 -3.36 -6.07 -16.92
C ARG A 134 -3.71 -7.56 -17.12
N TYR A 135 -3.50 -8.36 -16.08
CA TYR A 135 -3.87 -9.78 -16.05
C TYR A 135 -5.39 -9.97 -16.19
N LEU A 136 -6.20 -9.32 -15.33
CA LEU A 136 -7.66 -9.49 -15.32
C LEU A 136 -8.35 -9.03 -16.61
N LEU A 137 -7.80 -8.01 -17.28
CA LEU A 137 -8.36 -7.51 -18.54
C LEU A 137 -7.82 -8.23 -19.77
N GLY A 138 -6.96 -9.24 -19.62
CA GLY A 138 -6.32 -9.95 -20.73
C GLY A 138 -5.48 -9.02 -21.62
N LYS A 139 -4.97 -7.91 -21.08
CA LYS A 139 -4.18 -6.91 -21.82
C LYS A 139 -2.68 -7.25 -21.82
N GLY A 140 -2.39 -8.55 -21.79
CA GLY A 140 -1.04 -9.12 -21.65
C GLY A 140 -0.66 -9.46 -20.22
N GLY A 141 0.56 -9.94 -20.04
CA GLY A 141 1.02 -10.52 -18.77
C GLY A 141 1.26 -12.02 -18.92
N ASP A 142 2.14 -12.55 -18.08
CA ASP A 142 2.45 -13.99 -18.07
C ASP A 142 1.60 -14.70 -17.02
N TRP A 143 1.59 -16.03 -17.06
CA TRP A 143 0.85 -16.89 -16.13
C TRP A 143 1.22 -16.66 -14.65
N TYR A 144 2.39 -16.07 -14.38
CA TYR A 144 2.90 -15.80 -13.04
C TYR A 144 2.54 -14.42 -12.48
N ASP A 145 1.97 -13.52 -13.29
CA ASP A 145 1.58 -12.15 -12.87
C ASP A 145 0.65 -12.15 -11.63
N PRO A 146 -0.32 -13.08 -11.49
CA PRO A 146 -1.15 -13.16 -10.29
C PRO A 146 -0.36 -13.44 -9.01
N LEU A 147 0.77 -14.14 -9.13
CA LEU A 147 1.63 -14.53 -8.03
C LEU A 147 2.65 -13.43 -7.67
N LEU A 148 3.05 -12.61 -8.64
CA LEU A 148 3.99 -11.52 -8.42
C LEU A 148 3.43 -10.44 -7.49
N THR A 149 2.18 -10.03 -7.69
CA THR A 149 1.54 -8.99 -6.88
C THR A 149 1.57 -9.28 -5.36
N PRO A 150 1.11 -10.45 -4.87
CA PRO A 150 1.20 -10.78 -3.45
C PRO A 150 2.64 -11.00 -2.97
N LEU A 151 3.53 -11.52 -3.82
CA LEU A 151 4.94 -11.72 -3.47
C LEU A 151 5.66 -10.38 -3.26
N VAL A 152 5.44 -9.41 -4.13
CA VAL A 152 5.97 -8.05 -4.00
C VAL A 152 5.36 -7.35 -2.79
N ALA A 153 4.06 -7.54 -2.53
CA ALA A 153 3.43 -7.01 -1.33
C ALA A 153 4.09 -7.56 -0.05
N ALA A 154 4.28 -8.88 0.03
CA ALA A 154 4.95 -9.52 1.17
C ALA A 154 6.40 -9.03 1.34
N ALA A 155 7.16 -8.94 0.24
CA ALA A 155 8.52 -8.42 0.25
C ALA A 155 8.56 -6.95 0.72
N SER A 156 7.64 -6.12 0.27
CA SER A 156 7.53 -4.71 0.65
C SER A 156 7.26 -4.55 2.14
N VAL A 157 6.28 -5.30 2.67
CA VAL A 157 5.99 -5.32 4.11
C VAL A 157 7.19 -5.78 4.92
N PHE A 158 7.87 -6.84 4.47
CA PHE A 158 9.07 -7.34 5.14
C PHE A 158 10.17 -6.28 5.22
N VAL A 159 10.47 -5.59 4.11
CA VAL A 159 11.46 -4.51 4.07
C VAL A 159 11.04 -3.35 4.96
N ALA A 160 9.78 -2.91 4.88
CA ALA A 160 9.26 -1.81 5.68
C ALA A 160 9.33 -2.08 7.20
N VAL A 161 8.98 -3.30 7.63
CA VAL A 161 9.08 -3.70 9.05
C VAL A 161 10.54 -3.70 9.52
N ARG A 162 11.47 -4.19 8.68
CA ARG A 162 12.91 -4.15 9.01
C ARG A 162 13.43 -2.72 9.09
N PHE A 163 12.98 -1.85 8.20
CA PHE A 163 13.34 -0.43 8.23
C PHE A 163 12.78 0.28 9.47
N TRP A 164 11.50 0.04 9.80
CA TRP A 164 10.86 0.53 11.02
C TRP A 164 11.62 0.12 12.28
N ASN A 165 11.93 -1.17 12.42
CA ASN A 165 12.65 -1.68 13.59
C ASN A 165 14.07 -1.07 13.72
N ARG A 166 14.72 -0.73 12.61
CA ARG A 166 15.98 0.02 12.63
C ARG A 166 15.78 1.48 13.02
N GLY A 167 14.73 2.12 12.49
CA GLY A 167 14.34 3.49 12.80
C GLY A 167 14.07 3.72 14.29
N ILE A 168 13.30 2.83 14.93
CA ILE A 168 13.04 2.90 16.37
C ILE A 168 14.34 2.84 17.19
N ARG A 169 15.33 2.03 16.79
CA ARG A 169 16.60 1.93 17.52
C ARG A 169 17.46 3.19 17.41
N ALA A 170 17.32 3.93 16.31
CA ALA A 170 18.00 5.21 16.10
C ALA A 170 17.26 6.39 16.74
N TYR A 171 16.06 6.17 17.27
CA TYR A 171 15.31 7.19 18.01
C TYR A 171 15.99 7.43 19.36
N HIS A 172 16.83 8.46 19.42
CA HIS A 172 17.25 9.03 20.69
C HIS A 172 16.12 9.92 21.20
N SER A 173 15.55 9.57 22.36
CA SER A 173 14.66 10.47 23.10
C SER A 173 15.40 11.80 23.27
N THR A 174 14.92 12.84 22.60
CA THR A 174 15.33 14.20 22.90
C THR A 174 14.70 14.52 24.24
N GLY A 175 15.42 14.21 25.32
CA GLY A 175 14.96 14.45 26.68
C GLY A 175 14.49 15.89 26.83
N SER A 176 13.22 16.06 27.14
CA SER A 176 12.62 17.31 27.60
C SER A 176 11.68 17.01 28.74
#